data_AF-A0A5E4LTL9-F1
#
_entry.id   AF-A0A5E4LTL9-F1
#
_cell.length_a   1.000
_cell.length_b   1.000
_cell.length_c   1.000
_cell.angle_alpha   90.00
_cell.angle_beta   90.00
_cell.angle_gamma   90.00
#
_symmetry.space_group_name_H-M   'P 1'
#
loop_
_entity.id
_entity.type
_entity.pdbx_description
1 polymer ?
#
loop_
_entity_poly.entity_id
_entity_poly.type
_entity_poly.pdbx_seq_one_letter_code
_entity_poly.pdbx_strand_id
1 'polypeptide(L)'
;MKMFIFAMLVFAGGLLFFGCLGDNQPGNGTVVGNDSDSHGCKLSAGYNWCDAKQKCIRPWEENCTVMCPDDARVCPDGSAVGRTGPNCTFAPCPDYSNITNFDECAAAGYPILESYPPQCRTPDNRTFVQKINGTLTEVTCTTAGGHWNPCGSACRGALEGTICTLQCVQYCECGGIAGFNCPDSYYCTDYLPENAADAMGICKPISN
;
A
#
# COMPACT_ATOMS: atom_id res chain seq x y z
N MET A 1 50.63 55.93 16.66
CA MET A 1 49.73 57.02 17.08
C MET A 1 48.65 56.35 17.94
N LYS A 2 48.86 56.08 19.24
CA LYS A 2 48.88 56.98 20.42
C LYS A 2 47.58 57.78 20.59
N MET A 3 46.74 57.33 21.52
CA MET A 3 45.80 58.08 22.39
C MET A 3 45.13 56.98 23.25
N PHE A 4 45.47 56.66 24.51
CA PHE A 4 45.69 57.42 25.74
C PHE A 4 44.56 58.41 26.08
N ILE A 5 43.76 58.07 27.10
CA ILE A 5 43.44 58.84 28.34
C ILE A 5 42.42 57.97 29.14
N PHE A 6 42.84 57.20 30.15
CA PHE A 6 43.04 57.50 31.58
C PHE A 6 41.77 57.60 32.46
N ALA A 7 41.76 56.71 33.47
CA ALA A 7 41.28 56.90 34.84
C ALA A 7 39.77 56.76 35.15
N MET A 8 39.41 55.62 35.76
CA MET A 8 38.55 55.64 36.96
C MET A 8 39.05 54.60 37.97
N LEU A 9 39.90 55.07 38.88
CA LEU A 9 40.29 54.39 40.12
C LEU A 9 39.47 55.00 41.27
N VAL A 10 38.74 54.11 41.96
CA VAL A 10 38.47 54.08 43.41
C VAL A 10 37.66 55.23 44.03
N PHE A 11 36.37 54.96 44.26
CA PHE A 11 35.67 55.31 45.50
C PHE A 11 35.11 53.98 46.06
N ALA A 12 35.72 53.39 47.08
CA ALA A 12 35.44 53.68 48.49
C ALA A 12 33.94 53.53 48.80
N GLY A 13 33.55 52.38 49.37
CA GLY A 13 32.18 52.17 49.82
C GLY A 13 31.82 50.71 49.96
N GLY A 14 32.39 50.03 50.95
CA GLY A 14 31.83 48.78 51.43
C GLY A 14 30.43 49.03 52.00
N LEU A 15 29.43 48.36 51.44
CA LEU A 15 28.23 47.98 52.17
C LEU A 15 27.69 46.71 51.53
N LEU A 16 27.69 45.68 52.36
CA LEU A 16 27.22 44.34 52.10
C LEU A 16 25.74 44.37 51.70
N PHE A 17 25.47 44.22 50.41
CA PHE A 17 24.32 43.46 49.93
C PHE A 17 24.88 42.36 49.06
N PHE A 18 25.22 41.23 49.72
CA PHE A 18 25.26 39.96 49.05
C PHE A 18 23.90 39.79 48.38
N GLY A 19 23.85 39.94 47.06
CA GLY A 19 22.85 39.25 46.28
C GLY A 19 22.94 37.77 46.65
N CYS A 20 21.80 37.10 46.76
CA CYS A 20 21.78 35.66 46.69
C CYS A 20 22.36 35.26 45.34
N LEU A 21 23.68 35.05 45.30
CA LEU A 21 24.29 34.05 44.43
C LEU A 21 23.72 32.72 44.90
N GLY A 22 22.55 32.37 44.38
CA GLY A 22 22.01 31.03 44.47
C GLY A 22 22.90 30.16 43.60
N ASP A 23 23.75 29.39 44.25
CA ASP A 23 24.49 28.30 43.64
C ASP A 23 23.53 27.41 42.84
N ASN A 24 23.85 27.18 41.56
CA ASN A 24 23.42 25.97 40.86
C ASN A 24 24.11 24.78 41.55
N GLN A 25 23.57 24.33 42.68
CA GLN A 25 23.85 23.00 43.16
C GLN A 25 23.01 21.99 42.36
N PRO A 26 23.58 20.86 41.90
CA PRO A 26 22.81 19.67 41.56
C PRO A 26 22.24 19.10 42.86
N GLY A 27 21.17 19.73 43.33
CA GLY A 27 20.36 19.26 44.43
C GLY A 27 19.53 18.08 43.94
N ASN A 28 20.01 16.88 44.26
CA ASN A 28 19.21 15.67 44.30
C ASN A 28 18.17 15.79 45.43
N GLY A 29 17.21 16.66 45.20
CA GLY A 29 15.91 16.70 45.87
C GLY A 29 14.94 16.85 44.72
N THR A 30 14.26 15.76 44.36
CA THR A 30 13.23 15.79 43.33
C THR A 30 12.18 16.81 43.75
N VAL A 31 12.26 18.03 43.19
CA VAL A 31 11.18 19.01 43.29
C VAL A 31 10.03 18.40 42.52
N VAL A 32 9.08 17.83 43.26
CA VAL A 32 7.86 17.24 42.69
C VAL A 32 7.11 18.39 42.03
N GLY A 33 7.01 18.37 40.70
CA GLY A 33 6.31 19.40 39.92
C GLY A 33 7.14 20.31 39.01
N ASN A 34 8.43 20.02 38.72
CA ASN A 34 9.18 20.77 37.68
C ASN A 34 9.16 20.12 36.28
N ASP A 35 8.31 19.14 36.06
CA ASP A 35 8.25 18.31 34.84
C ASP A 35 7.17 18.76 33.86
N SER A 36 7.18 20.05 33.47
CA SER A 36 6.26 20.53 32.43
C SER A 36 6.70 20.09 31.04
N ASP A 37 5.75 19.62 30.23
CA ASP A 37 5.92 19.48 28.78
C ASP A 37 5.88 20.86 28.07
N SER A 38 6.03 20.88 26.74
CA SER A 38 5.98 22.09 25.91
C SER A 38 4.66 22.87 26.02
N HIS A 39 3.59 22.21 26.46
CA HIS A 39 2.27 22.81 26.68
C HIS A 39 2.03 23.17 28.16
N GLY A 40 3.06 23.00 29.02
CA GLY A 40 3.01 23.29 30.45
C GLY A 40 2.44 22.17 31.32
N CYS A 41 2.01 21.04 30.74
CA CYS A 41 1.40 19.94 31.47
C CYS A 41 2.41 19.14 32.29
N LYS A 42 2.06 18.86 33.55
CA LYS A 42 2.89 18.09 34.49
C LYS A 42 2.54 16.61 34.42
N LEU A 43 3.36 15.82 33.73
CA LEU A 43 3.12 14.38 33.54
C LEU A 43 3.14 13.60 34.87
N SER A 44 4.00 13.99 35.81
CA SER A 44 4.11 13.38 37.15
C SER A 44 2.89 13.63 38.02
N ALA A 45 2.17 14.74 37.78
CA ALA A 45 0.88 14.99 38.41
C ALA A 45 -0.29 14.32 37.66
N GLY A 46 0.01 13.59 36.57
CA GLY A 46 -0.98 12.86 35.79
C GLY A 46 -1.61 13.63 34.64
N TYR A 47 -1.14 14.85 34.36
CA TYR A 47 -1.68 15.66 33.27
C TYR A 47 -1.07 15.25 31.93
N ASN A 48 -1.93 15.06 30.94
CA ASN A 48 -1.58 14.86 29.54
C ASN A 48 -2.19 15.99 28.72
N TRP A 49 -1.44 16.53 27.76
CA TRP A 49 -1.95 17.54 26.83
C TRP A 49 -3.01 16.92 25.90
N CYS A 50 -4.16 17.57 25.81
CA CYS A 50 -5.20 17.21 24.84
C CYS A 50 -5.31 18.32 23.79
N ASP A 51 -4.83 18.05 22.58
CA ASP A 51 -4.84 19.03 21.48
C ASP A 51 -6.26 19.49 21.12
N ALA A 52 -7.23 18.58 21.15
CA ALA A 52 -8.60 18.90 20.83
C ALA A 52 -9.28 19.90 21.79
N LYS A 53 -8.86 19.91 23.06
CA LYS A 53 -9.43 20.81 24.09
C LYS A 53 -8.46 21.94 24.45
N GLN A 54 -7.26 21.96 23.86
CA GLN A 54 -6.16 22.88 24.19
C GLN A 54 -5.94 23.01 25.72
N LYS A 55 -6.02 21.89 26.44
CA LYS A 55 -5.87 21.87 27.91
C LYS A 55 -5.16 20.61 28.40
N CYS A 56 -4.47 20.75 29.52
CA CYS A 56 -3.92 19.63 30.28
C CYS A 56 -5.05 18.90 31.01
N ILE A 57 -5.27 17.63 30.67
CA ILE A 57 -6.31 16.79 31.29
C ILE A 57 -5.68 15.62 32.05
N ARG A 58 -6.39 15.11 33.04
CA ARG A 58 -6.08 13.82 33.65
C ARG A 58 -6.92 12.76 32.93
N PRO A 59 -6.32 11.82 32.18
CA PRO A 59 -7.08 10.87 31.34
C PRO A 59 -8.14 10.04 32.07
N TRP A 60 -7.98 9.87 33.39
CA TRP A 60 -8.92 9.15 34.26
C TRP A 60 -10.05 10.01 34.85
N GLU A 61 -9.98 11.33 34.73
CA GLU A 61 -11.06 12.26 35.12
C GLU A 61 -11.83 12.74 33.89
N GLU A 62 -11.12 13.05 32.82
CA GLU A 62 -11.69 13.50 31.56
C GLU A 62 -11.03 12.80 30.36
N ASN A 63 -11.86 12.41 29.40
CA ASN A 63 -11.41 11.83 28.14
C ASN A 63 -11.06 12.93 27.12
N CYS A 64 -10.02 12.69 26.30
CA CYS A 64 -9.65 13.52 25.14
C CYS A 64 -10.45 13.13 23.88
N THR A 65 -11.63 12.52 24.04
CA THR A 65 -12.49 12.23 22.88
C THR A 65 -13.16 13.50 22.40
N VAL A 66 -12.99 13.75 21.11
CA VAL A 66 -13.63 14.84 20.38
C VAL A 66 -14.93 14.31 19.83
N MET A 67 -16.03 14.93 20.23
CA MET A 67 -17.31 14.68 19.57
C MET A 67 -17.38 15.60 18.35
N CYS A 68 -17.13 15.04 17.18
CA CYS A 68 -17.31 15.78 15.94
C CYS A 68 -18.77 15.67 15.46
N PRO A 69 -19.28 16.66 14.72
CA PRO A 69 -20.58 16.53 14.06
C PRO A 69 -20.58 15.32 13.10
N ASP A 70 -21.72 14.62 13.03
CA ASP A 70 -21.92 13.44 12.17
C ASP A 70 -22.32 13.83 10.74
N ASP A 71 -21.72 14.90 10.18
CA ASP A 71 -21.90 15.28 8.79
C ASP A 71 -20.94 14.49 7.87
N ALA A 72 -21.43 14.21 6.66
CA ALA A 72 -20.71 13.44 5.67
C ALA A 72 -20.43 14.26 4.41
N ARG A 73 -19.19 14.22 3.93
CA ARG A 73 -18.79 14.78 2.64
C ARG A 73 -18.74 13.65 1.62
N VAL A 74 -19.46 13.82 0.51
CA VAL A 74 -19.45 12.85 -0.59
C VAL A 74 -18.17 13.03 -1.41
N CYS A 75 -17.48 11.93 -1.67
CA CYS A 75 -16.30 11.86 -2.53
C CYS A 75 -16.70 11.60 -3.99
N PRO A 76 -15.80 11.85 -4.97
CA PRO A 76 -16.10 11.65 -6.40
C PRO A 76 -16.56 10.23 -6.78
N ASP A 77 -16.18 9.24 -5.97
CA ASP A 77 -16.57 7.84 -6.11
C ASP A 77 -17.94 7.49 -5.52
N GLY A 78 -18.62 8.45 -4.87
CA GLY A 78 -19.89 8.23 -4.20
C GLY A 78 -19.78 7.71 -2.77
N SER A 79 -18.58 7.38 -2.27
CA SER A 79 -18.36 7.15 -0.84
C SER A 79 -18.54 8.43 -0.03
N ALA A 80 -18.73 8.27 1.29
CA ALA A 80 -18.95 9.37 2.21
C ALA A 80 -17.91 9.34 3.33
N VAL A 81 -17.24 10.47 3.56
CA VAL A 81 -16.24 10.63 4.62
C VAL A 81 -16.76 11.56 5.71
N GLY A 82 -16.54 11.16 6.96
CA GLY A 82 -16.88 11.97 8.14
C GLY A 82 -15.76 12.91 8.56
N ARG A 83 -16.04 13.74 9.57
CA ARG A 83 -15.03 14.55 10.26
C ARG A 83 -14.20 13.68 11.20
N THR A 84 -12.90 13.89 11.21
CA THR A 84 -11.96 13.18 12.07
C THR A 84 -10.89 14.12 12.62
N GLY A 85 -10.25 13.71 13.72
CA GLY A 85 -9.13 14.42 14.34
C GLY A 85 -9.53 15.53 15.33
N PRO A 86 -8.52 16.23 15.90
CA PRO A 86 -8.73 17.22 16.97
C PRO A 86 -9.48 18.47 16.49
N ASN A 87 -9.41 18.79 15.20
CA ASN A 87 -10.04 19.96 14.59
C ASN A 87 -11.33 19.64 13.82
N CYS A 88 -11.85 18.41 13.90
CA CYS A 88 -13.06 17.97 13.19
C CYS A 88 -13.08 18.35 11.69
N THR A 89 -11.98 18.09 11.00
CA THR A 89 -11.86 18.28 9.55
C THR A 89 -12.32 17.02 8.83
N PHE A 90 -12.90 17.13 7.64
CA PHE A 90 -13.22 15.95 6.83
C PHE A 90 -11.96 15.14 6.57
N ALA A 91 -12.06 13.82 6.74
CA ALA A 91 -11.01 12.92 6.29
C ALA A 91 -10.77 13.11 4.78
N PRO A 92 -9.53 12.96 4.30
CA PRO A 92 -9.24 12.95 2.88
C PRO A 92 -10.04 11.81 2.20
N CYS A 93 -10.47 12.04 0.96
CA CYS A 93 -11.01 10.96 0.16
C CYS A 93 -9.88 9.96 -0.15
N PRO A 94 -10.18 8.67 -0.31
CA PRO A 94 -9.16 7.71 -0.74
C PRO A 94 -8.57 8.15 -2.09
N ASP A 95 -7.24 8.03 -2.21
CA ASP A 95 -6.53 8.39 -3.44
C ASP A 95 -6.53 7.20 -4.41
N TYR A 96 -7.32 7.32 -5.47
CA TYR A 96 -7.55 6.28 -6.47
C TYR A 96 -6.52 6.27 -7.61
N SER A 97 -5.57 7.20 -7.60
CA SER A 97 -4.56 7.31 -8.66
C SER A 97 -3.66 6.08 -8.77
N ASN A 98 -3.53 5.30 -7.69
CA ASN A 98 -2.60 4.18 -7.60
C ASN A 98 -3.15 2.83 -8.08
N ILE A 99 -4.42 2.74 -8.49
CA ILE A 99 -4.99 1.48 -8.97
C ILE A 99 -4.54 1.24 -10.40
N THR A 100 -3.75 0.19 -10.60
CA THR A 100 -3.15 -0.17 -11.90
C THR A 100 -3.56 -1.55 -12.40
N ASN A 101 -4.14 -2.38 -11.54
CA ASN A 101 -4.49 -3.76 -11.87
C ASN A 101 -5.88 -4.17 -11.34
N PHE A 102 -6.36 -5.32 -11.83
CA PHE A 102 -7.66 -5.86 -11.44
C PHE A 102 -7.72 -6.22 -9.95
N ASP A 103 -6.64 -6.76 -9.39
CA ASP A 103 -6.59 -7.24 -8.01
C ASP A 103 -6.71 -6.09 -7.00
N GLU A 104 -6.04 -4.97 -7.25
CA GLU A 104 -6.15 -3.72 -6.49
C GLU A 104 -7.56 -3.13 -6.60
N CYS A 105 -8.14 -3.14 -7.80
CA CYS A 105 -9.50 -2.65 -8.03
C CYS A 105 -10.53 -3.49 -7.27
N ALA A 106 -10.39 -4.83 -7.28
CA ALA A 106 -11.25 -5.73 -6.53
C ALA A 106 -11.04 -5.61 -5.01
N ALA A 107 -9.79 -5.50 -4.54
CA ALA A 107 -9.45 -5.32 -3.13
C ALA A 107 -9.96 -3.99 -2.56
N ALA A 108 -10.04 -2.95 -3.39
CA ALA A 108 -10.64 -1.67 -3.05
C ALA A 108 -12.19 -1.71 -2.99
N GLY A 109 -12.82 -2.83 -3.35
CA GLY A 109 -14.27 -3.03 -3.23
C GLY A 109 -15.09 -2.45 -4.39
N TYR A 110 -14.47 -2.20 -5.54
CA TYR A 110 -15.20 -1.68 -6.70
C TYR A 110 -16.07 -2.72 -7.41
N PRO A 111 -17.09 -2.28 -8.16
CA PRO A 111 -17.97 -3.19 -8.90
C PRO A 111 -17.21 -4.05 -9.91
N ILE A 112 -17.38 -5.36 -9.79
CA ILE A 112 -16.93 -6.34 -10.77
C ILE A 112 -18.09 -6.63 -11.74
N LEU A 113 -17.84 -6.46 -13.03
CA LEU A 113 -18.77 -6.74 -14.12
C LEU A 113 -18.82 -8.24 -14.40
N GLU A 114 -20.02 -8.76 -14.69
CA GLU A 114 -20.28 -10.16 -15.05
C GLU A 114 -19.86 -10.53 -16.49
N SER A 115 -18.81 -9.88 -17.00
CA SER A 115 -18.16 -10.27 -18.26
C SER A 115 -17.18 -11.42 -18.01
N TYR A 116 -16.91 -12.25 -19.03
CA TYR A 116 -15.82 -13.22 -19.00
C TYR A 116 -14.75 -12.85 -20.05
N PRO A 117 -13.50 -12.54 -19.64
CA PRO A 117 -12.96 -12.48 -18.27
C PRO A 117 -13.57 -11.36 -17.41
N PRO A 118 -13.61 -11.51 -16.07
CA PRO A 118 -14.21 -10.51 -15.19
C PRO A 118 -13.46 -9.19 -15.28
N GLN A 119 -14.22 -8.09 -15.15
CA GLN A 119 -13.71 -6.74 -15.31
C GLN A 119 -14.09 -5.89 -14.09
N CYS A 120 -13.17 -5.09 -13.56
CA CYS A 120 -13.43 -4.18 -12.44
C CYS A 120 -13.47 -2.73 -12.94
N ARG A 121 -14.49 -1.96 -12.53
CA ARG A 121 -14.70 -0.58 -12.99
C ARG A 121 -14.49 0.42 -11.87
N THR A 122 -13.59 1.38 -12.08
CA THR A 122 -13.37 2.49 -11.13
C THR A 122 -14.33 3.66 -11.41
N PRO A 123 -14.54 4.54 -10.41
CA PRO A 123 -15.32 5.78 -10.58
C PRO A 123 -14.77 6.72 -11.66
N ASP A 124 -13.44 6.74 -11.86
CA ASP A 124 -12.78 7.47 -12.94
C ASP A 124 -13.05 6.87 -14.35
N ASN A 125 -13.95 5.89 -14.45
CA ASN A 125 -14.31 5.20 -15.68
C ASN A 125 -13.17 4.38 -16.33
N ARG A 126 -12.14 4.03 -15.56
CA ARG A 126 -11.13 3.04 -15.96
C ARG A 126 -11.68 1.64 -15.72
N THR A 127 -11.32 0.70 -16.60
CA THR A 127 -11.72 -0.70 -16.48
C THR A 127 -10.48 -1.57 -16.50
N PHE A 128 -10.35 -2.45 -15.51
CA PHE A 128 -9.27 -3.41 -15.42
C PHE A 128 -9.82 -4.81 -15.69
N VAL A 129 -9.23 -5.55 -16.63
CA VAL A 129 -9.62 -6.94 -16.93
C VAL A 129 -8.74 -7.88 -16.12
N GLN A 130 -9.32 -8.91 -15.51
CA GLN A 130 -8.54 -9.91 -14.80
C GLN A 130 -7.63 -10.67 -15.78
N LYS A 131 -6.32 -10.65 -15.50
CA LYS A 131 -5.38 -11.58 -16.15
C LYS A 131 -5.56 -12.92 -15.48
N ILE A 132 -6.08 -13.90 -16.21
CA ILE A 132 -6.21 -15.26 -15.70
C ILE A 132 -4.80 -15.88 -15.70
N ASN A 133 -4.10 -15.80 -14.57
CA ASN A 133 -2.79 -16.43 -14.38
C ASN A 133 -2.94 -17.94 -14.59
N GLY A 134 -2.28 -18.48 -15.62
CA GLY A 134 -2.39 -19.88 -16.04
C GLY A 134 -3.15 -20.08 -17.35
N THR A 135 -3.70 -19.02 -17.96
CA THR A 135 -4.24 -19.11 -19.31
C THR A 135 -3.17 -18.72 -20.32
N LEU A 136 -2.65 -19.71 -21.01
CA LEU A 136 -1.77 -19.55 -22.14
C LEU A 136 -2.47 -18.69 -23.21
N THR A 137 -1.92 -17.50 -23.49
CA THR A 137 -2.44 -16.59 -24.51
C THR A 137 -1.63 -16.68 -25.80
N GLU A 138 -2.22 -16.24 -26.91
CA GLU A 138 -1.55 -16.12 -28.21
C GLU A 138 -0.22 -15.38 -28.11
N VAL A 139 -0.21 -14.25 -27.42
CA VAL A 139 0.98 -13.41 -27.24
C VAL A 139 2.06 -14.17 -26.45
N THR A 140 1.68 -14.80 -25.34
CA THR A 140 2.65 -15.56 -24.54
C THR A 140 3.22 -16.77 -25.30
N CYS A 141 2.39 -17.46 -26.09
CA CYS A 141 2.81 -18.60 -26.90
C CYS A 141 3.79 -18.19 -28.00
N THR A 142 3.42 -17.21 -28.81
CA THR A 142 4.22 -16.74 -29.95
C THR A 142 5.51 -16.06 -29.49
N THR A 143 5.49 -15.33 -28.37
CA THR A 143 6.69 -14.71 -27.78
C THR A 143 7.69 -15.75 -27.28
N ALA A 144 7.20 -16.88 -26.75
CA ALA A 144 8.05 -18.00 -26.34
C ALA A 144 8.57 -18.85 -27.51
N GLY A 145 8.18 -18.53 -28.75
CA GLY A 145 8.53 -19.32 -29.93
C GLY A 145 7.70 -20.59 -30.08
N GLY A 146 6.50 -20.62 -29.50
CA GLY A 146 5.51 -21.66 -29.71
C GLY A 146 4.59 -21.36 -30.90
N HIS A 147 3.88 -22.37 -31.40
CA HIS A 147 2.88 -22.21 -32.45
C HIS A 147 1.47 -22.11 -31.85
N TRP A 148 0.79 -20.98 -32.05
CA TRP A 148 -0.56 -20.76 -31.51
C TRP A 148 -1.62 -21.43 -32.38
N ASN A 149 -2.42 -22.30 -31.76
CA ASN A 149 -3.58 -22.92 -32.39
C ASN A 149 -4.87 -22.40 -31.73
N PRO A 150 -5.59 -21.45 -32.36
CA PRO A 150 -6.80 -20.86 -31.77
C PRO A 150 -8.01 -21.82 -31.78
N CYS A 151 -7.96 -22.92 -32.53
CA CYS A 151 -9.04 -23.90 -32.63
C CYS A 151 -8.51 -25.32 -32.78
N GLY A 152 -7.84 -25.82 -31.73
CA GLY A 152 -7.51 -27.23 -31.62
C GLY A 152 -8.71 -28.06 -31.18
N SER A 153 -8.65 -29.37 -31.42
CA SER A 153 -9.70 -30.29 -31.00
C SER A 153 -9.61 -30.61 -29.51
N ALA A 154 -10.72 -30.50 -28.77
CA ALA A 154 -10.80 -30.90 -27.36
C ALA A 154 -10.41 -32.38 -27.08
N CYS A 155 -10.43 -33.21 -28.12
CA CYS A 155 -10.10 -34.64 -28.07
C CYS A 155 -8.68 -34.96 -28.57
N ARG A 156 -7.73 -34.05 -28.48
CA ARG A 156 -6.35 -34.34 -28.90
C ARG A 156 -5.86 -35.63 -28.19
N GLY A 157 -5.47 -36.64 -28.97
CA GLY A 157 -5.02 -37.94 -28.44
C GLY A 157 -6.13 -38.97 -28.17
N ALA A 158 -7.39 -38.68 -28.53
CA ALA A 158 -8.46 -39.67 -28.46
C ALA A 158 -8.26 -40.81 -29.47
N LEU A 159 -8.82 -41.99 -29.16
CA LEU A 159 -8.76 -43.16 -30.01
C LEU A 159 -9.44 -42.89 -31.36
N GLU A 160 -8.96 -43.57 -32.41
CA GLU A 160 -9.58 -43.51 -33.73
C GLU A 160 -11.07 -43.88 -33.65
N GLY A 161 -11.93 -42.99 -34.18
CA GLY A 161 -13.39 -43.15 -34.13
C GLY A 161 -14.09 -42.44 -32.97
N THR A 162 -13.36 -41.73 -32.11
CA THR A 162 -13.97 -40.87 -31.09
C THR A 162 -14.65 -39.66 -31.75
N ILE A 163 -15.96 -39.50 -31.54
CA ILE A 163 -16.70 -38.33 -32.00
C ILE A 163 -16.39 -37.17 -31.08
N CYS A 164 -15.84 -36.11 -31.66
CA CYS A 164 -15.42 -34.93 -30.92
C CYS A 164 -16.33 -33.77 -31.22
N THR A 165 -16.72 -33.05 -30.17
CA THR A 165 -17.45 -31.80 -30.33
C THR A 165 -16.57 -30.81 -31.10
N LEU A 166 -17.16 -30.04 -32.01
CA LEU A 166 -16.50 -28.95 -32.76
C LEU A 166 -16.17 -27.73 -31.86
N GLN A 167 -15.89 -27.98 -30.58
CA GLN A 167 -15.48 -26.96 -29.63
C GLN A 167 -14.00 -26.65 -29.87
N CYS A 168 -13.72 -25.41 -30.24
CA CYS A 168 -12.37 -24.89 -30.34
C CYS A 168 -11.76 -24.81 -28.95
N VAL A 169 -10.68 -25.57 -28.72
CA VAL A 169 -9.84 -25.43 -27.54
C VAL A 169 -8.53 -24.80 -27.99
N GLN A 170 -8.13 -23.73 -27.31
CA GLN A 170 -6.90 -23.00 -27.63
C GLN A 170 -5.68 -23.75 -27.09
N TYR A 171 -4.68 -23.97 -27.94
CA TYR A 171 -3.42 -24.61 -27.59
C TYR A 171 -2.22 -23.75 -28.01
N CYS A 172 -1.12 -23.87 -27.27
CA CYS A 172 0.20 -23.56 -27.80
C CYS A 172 0.89 -24.89 -28.09
N GLU A 173 1.26 -25.09 -29.34
CA GLU A 173 1.94 -26.26 -29.81
C GLU A 173 3.45 -26.09 -29.67
N CYS A 174 4.12 -27.18 -29.30
CA CYS A 174 5.54 -27.23 -28.98
C CYS A 174 6.19 -28.48 -29.59
N GLY A 175 7.50 -28.48 -29.74
CA GLY A 175 8.25 -29.55 -30.39
C GLY A 175 8.20 -29.50 -31.91
N GLY A 176 8.12 -30.67 -32.55
CA GLY A 176 8.17 -30.83 -33.99
C GLY A 176 9.53 -30.51 -34.63
N ILE A 177 9.61 -30.70 -35.95
CA ILE A 177 10.80 -30.37 -36.75
C ILE A 177 11.17 -28.88 -36.69
N ALA A 178 10.19 -28.01 -36.40
CA ALA A 178 10.39 -26.57 -36.27
C ALA A 178 10.97 -26.16 -34.92
N GLY A 179 10.98 -27.04 -33.92
CA GLY A 179 11.57 -26.78 -32.60
C GLY A 179 10.80 -25.72 -31.78
N PHE A 180 9.47 -25.79 -31.78
CA PHE A 180 8.63 -24.85 -31.04
C PHE A 180 8.80 -25.00 -29.52
N ASN A 181 8.82 -23.89 -28.79
CA ASN A 181 9.07 -23.89 -27.34
C ASN A 181 7.85 -23.39 -26.54
N CYS A 182 7.78 -23.80 -25.28
CA CYS A 182 6.77 -23.33 -24.33
C CYS A 182 7.29 -22.14 -23.51
N PRO A 183 6.39 -21.27 -22.99
CA PRO A 183 6.78 -20.23 -22.02
C PRO A 183 7.32 -20.81 -20.72
N ASP A 184 8.08 -20.03 -19.95
CA ASP A 184 8.82 -20.48 -18.76
C ASP A 184 7.99 -21.22 -17.69
N SER A 185 6.69 -20.92 -17.57
CA SER A 185 5.78 -21.58 -16.62
C SER A 185 5.03 -22.79 -17.18
N TYR A 186 5.42 -23.25 -18.38
CA TYR A 186 4.78 -24.35 -19.10
C TYR A 186 5.81 -25.37 -19.57
N TYR A 187 5.40 -26.63 -19.63
CA TYR A 187 6.20 -27.73 -20.18
C TYR A 187 5.47 -28.37 -21.36
N CYS A 188 6.23 -28.88 -22.31
CA CYS A 188 5.70 -29.54 -23.50
C CYS A 188 5.32 -31.01 -23.18
N THR A 189 4.08 -31.40 -23.49
CA THR A 189 3.54 -32.75 -23.23
C THR A 189 2.54 -33.14 -24.31
N ASP A 190 1.98 -34.35 -24.22
CA ASP A 190 0.96 -34.89 -25.13
C ASP A 190 1.45 -34.92 -26.59
N TYR A 191 2.68 -35.40 -26.76
CA TYR A 191 3.34 -35.58 -28.05
C TYR A 191 2.58 -36.58 -28.91
N LEU A 192 2.22 -36.17 -30.12
CA LEU A 192 1.60 -37.03 -31.13
C LEU A 192 2.41 -37.01 -32.43
N PRO A 193 2.78 -38.18 -33.00
CA PRO A 193 2.67 -39.52 -32.40
C PRO A 193 3.65 -39.70 -31.22
N GLU A 194 3.32 -40.58 -30.29
CA GLU A 194 4.19 -40.85 -29.13
C GLU A 194 5.56 -41.41 -29.58
N ASN A 195 6.64 -40.95 -28.94
CA ASN A 195 8.02 -41.39 -29.19
C ASN A 195 8.62 -41.03 -30.57
N ALA A 196 8.04 -40.09 -31.31
CA ALA A 196 8.66 -39.56 -32.52
C ALA A 196 9.48 -38.29 -32.22
N ALA A 197 10.65 -38.16 -32.84
CA ALA A 197 11.55 -37.02 -32.65
C ALA A 197 10.98 -35.71 -33.23
N ASP A 198 10.05 -35.83 -34.18
CA ASP A 198 9.29 -34.76 -34.82
C ASP A 198 7.85 -34.66 -34.28
N ALA A 199 7.56 -35.29 -33.15
CA ALA A 199 6.23 -35.23 -32.54
C ALA A 199 5.89 -33.81 -32.09
N MET A 200 4.62 -33.43 -32.32
CA MET A 200 4.06 -32.16 -31.88
C MET A 200 3.32 -32.35 -30.54
N GLY A 201 3.75 -31.62 -29.52
CA GLY A 201 3.08 -31.57 -28.21
C GLY A 201 2.25 -30.30 -28.03
N ILE A 202 1.70 -30.15 -26.83
CA ILE A 202 1.06 -28.93 -26.34
C ILE A 202 1.67 -28.49 -25.01
N CYS A 203 1.72 -27.18 -24.79
CA CYS A 203 2.21 -26.61 -23.55
C CYS A 203 1.16 -26.72 -22.44
N LYS A 204 1.52 -27.36 -21.33
CA LYS A 204 0.71 -27.40 -20.10
C LYS A 204 1.41 -26.66 -18.96
N PRO A 205 0.66 -26.01 -18.04
CA PRO A 205 1.26 -25.32 -16.91
C PRO A 205 1.99 -26.32 -16.02
N ILE A 206 3.14 -25.92 -15.49
CA ILE A 206 3.87 -26.71 -14.51
C ILE A 206 3.05 -26.70 -13.21
N SER A 207 2.40 -27.82 -12.87
CA SER A 207 1.72 -27.96 -11.57
C SER A 207 2.78 -28.07 -10.47
N ASN A 208 2.78 -27.13 -9.52
CA ASN A 208 3.45 -27.30 -8.23
C ASN A 208 2.66 -28.25 -7.33
#